data_AF-A0A965QJZ2-F1
#
_entry.id   AF-A0A965QJZ2-F1
#
_cell.length_a   1.000
_cell.length_b   1.000
_cell.length_c   1.000
_cell.angle_alpha   90.00
_cell.angle_beta   90.00
_cell.angle_gamma   90.00
#
_symmetry.space_group_name_H-M   'P 1'
#
loop_
_entity.id
_entity.type
_entity.pdbx_description
1 polymer ?
#
loop_
_entity_poly.entity_id
_entity_poly.type
_entity_poly.pdbx_seq_one_letter_code
_entity_poly.pdbx_strand_id
1 'polypeptide(L)'
;MSTFIKRRPLQISVALTVCALSAAAIAGPYNYSDVLIGDRAMGMGGAFSGVADDSSALYYNPAGLGFATSSNLSAAVNAFQYTRRNYQKVFAGKESFFEDSQDVIPSFTGGVIDLGKFADGLHGAFTLQNLSQQSANQNDFIRLPELGVEFLHRAEKSQTSELVFSVGAGKRILSNLSVGMSIGGRQLTVDQQQFQDVTQKVTPKNVKII
;
A
#
# COMPACT_ATOMS: atom_id res chain seq x y z
N MET A 1 50.79 0.09 -24.11
CA MET A 1 49.67 1.06 -24.09
C MET A 1 48.66 0.56 -23.06
N SER A 2 48.75 1.05 -21.82
CA SER A 2 47.95 0.59 -20.67
C SER A 2 47.24 1.81 -20.08
N THR A 3 45.90 1.80 -20.13
CA THR A 3 45.04 2.88 -19.68
C THR A 3 44.80 2.71 -18.17
N PHE A 4 45.38 3.59 -17.36
CA PHE A 4 45.17 3.64 -15.92
C PHE A 4 43.75 4.10 -15.58
N ILE A 5 42.97 3.23 -14.94
CA ILE A 5 41.66 3.54 -14.36
C ILE A 5 41.86 4.46 -13.15
N LYS A 6 41.49 5.74 -13.28
CA LYS A 6 41.46 6.70 -12.16
C LYS A 6 40.38 6.28 -11.15
N ARG A 7 40.78 5.72 -10.01
CA ARG A 7 39.90 5.50 -8.86
C ARG A 7 39.46 6.86 -8.31
N ARG A 8 38.15 7.08 -8.16
CA ARG A 8 37.54 8.32 -7.62
C ARG A 8 37.13 8.10 -6.15
N PRO A 9 38.06 8.14 -5.18
CA PRO A 9 37.76 7.86 -3.77
C PRO A 9 36.81 8.88 -3.15
N LEU A 10 36.80 10.12 -3.66
CA LEU A 10 35.95 11.21 -3.17
C LEU A 10 34.45 10.91 -3.33
N GLN A 11 34.05 10.23 -4.41
CA GLN A 11 32.64 9.87 -4.64
C GLN A 11 32.16 8.80 -3.66
N ILE A 12 33.07 7.89 -3.28
CA ILE A 12 32.79 6.83 -2.31
C ILE A 12 32.65 7.42 -0.91
N SER A 13 33.53 8.36 -0.53
CA SER A 13 33.45 9.04 0.77
C SER A 13 32.18 9.88 0.92
N VAL A 14 31.76 10.62 -0.11
CA VAL A 14 30.52 11.40 -0.06
C VAL A 14 29.30 10.49 0.07
N ALA A 15 29.24 9.40 -0.70
CA ALA A 15 28.16 8.42 -0.59
C ALA A 15 28.09 7.78 0.81
N LEU A 16 29.25 7.47 1.40
CA LEU A 16 29.34 6.86 2.74
C LEU A 16 28.89 7.83 3.85
N THR A 17 29.23 9.12 3.74
CA THR A 17 28.80 10.15 4.69
C THR A 17 27.29 10.43 4.57
N VAL A 18 26.72 10.38 3.36
CA VAL A 18 25.26 10.51 3.15
C VAL A 18 24.52 9.31 3.74
N CYS A 19 25.04 8.09 3.60
CA CYS A 19 24.47 6.90 4.25
C CYS A 19 24.56 6.95 5.79
N ALA A 20 25.61 7.57 6.34
CA ALA A 20 25.78 7.73 7.79
C ALA A 20 24.82 8.75 8.43
N LEU A 21 24.18 9.62 7.63
CA LEU A 21 23.11 10.53 8.06
C LEU A 21 21.71 9.93 7.94
N SER A 22 21.60 8.59 7.94
CA SER A 22 20.30 7.92 8.04
C SER A 22 19.69 8.22 9.40
N ALA A 23 18.81 9.22 9.46
CA ALA A 23 18.02 9.54 10.64
C ALA A 23 17.32 8.27 11.14
N ALA A 24 17.23 8.09 12.46
CA ALA A 24 16.49 6.98 13.06
C ALA A 24 15.11 6.89 12.40
N ALA A 25 14.85 5.77 11.72
CA ALA A 25 13.60 5.57 11.01
C ALA A 25 12.46 5.56 12.02
N ILE A 26 11.67 6.64 12.05
CA ILE A 26 10.43 6.67 12.82
C ILE A 26 9.40 5.86 12.03
N ALA A 27 9.28 4.58 12.38
CA ALA A 27 8.20 3.74 11.88
C ALA A 27 6.89 4.21 12.52
N GLY A 28 6.13 5.04 11.82
CA GLY A 28 4.76 5.37 12.20
C GLY A 28 3.84 4.17 11.96
N PRO A 29 2.81 3.95 12.79
CA PRO A 29 1.84 2.86 12.59
C PRO A 29 1.07 2.94 11.25
N TYR A 30 1.18 4.07 10.54
CA TYR A 30 0.53 4.33 9.25
C TYR A 30 1.52 4.47 8.09
N ASN A 31 2.76 3.95 8.20
CA ASN A 31 3.74 3.94 7.11
C ASN A 31 3.73 2.63 6.29
N TYR A 32 2.69 1.81 6.45
CA TYR A 32 2.45 0.66 5.57
C TYR A 32 1.77 1.16 4.30
N SER A 33 2.52 1.21 3.20
CA SER A 33 1.98 1.40 1.85
C SER A 33 2.29 0.13 1.07
N ASP A 34 1.41 -0.87 1.20
CA ASP A 34 1.51 -2.14 0.45
C ASP A 34 1.03 -2.00 -1.00
N VAL A 35 0.71 -0.77 -1.40
CA VAL A 35 0.19 -0.44 -2.72
C VAL A 35 1.26 0.25 -3.53
N LEU A 36 1.60 -0.37 -4.65
CA LEU A 36 2.44 0.25 -5.67
C LEU A 36 1.63 1.29 -6.45
N ILE A 37 2.16 2.51 -6.56
CA ILE A 37 1.43 3.65 -7.13
C ILE A 37 1.93 3.91 -8.54
N GLY A 38 1.04 3.91 -9.52
CA GLY A 38 1.40 4.13 -10.92
C GLY A 38 1.79 2.85 -11.65
N ASP A 39 1.35 2.74 -12.90
CA ASP A 39 1.49 1.57 -13.77
C ASP A 39 2.94 1.14 -13.98
N ARG A 40 3.85 2.09 -14.25
CA ARG A 40 5.27 1.79 -14.42
C ARG A 40 5.94 1.34 -13.14
N ALA A 41 5.60 1.94 -12.01
CA ALA A 41 6.13 1.51 -10.73
C ALA A 41 5.60 0.12 -10.33
N MET A 42 4.32 -0.16 -10.60
CA MET A 42 3.74 -1.50 -10.45
C MET A 42 4.46 -2.55 -11.32
N GLY A 43 4.68 -2.23 -12.60
CA GLY A 43 5.37 -3.12 -13.53
C GLY A 43 6.83 -3.43 -13.16
N MET A 44 7.47 -2.57 -12.37
CA MET A 44 8.82 -2.79 -11.83
C MET A 44 8.81 -3.34 -10.39
N GLY A 45 7.66 -3.78 -9.88
CA GLY A 45 7.54 -4.31 -8.52
C GLY A 45 7.90 -3.29 -7.44
N GLY A 46 7.72 -1.99 -7.72
CA GLY A 46 8.08 -0.89 -6.82
C GLY A 46 9.49 -0.35 -6.97
N ALA A 47 10.34 -0.95 -7.81
CA ALA A 47 11.71 -0.48 -8.07
C ALA A 47 11.76 0.72 -9.05
N PHE A 48 11.09 1.83 -8.69
CA PHE A 48 10.86 2.97 -9.59
C PHE A 48 11.73 4.21 -9.33
N SER A 49 12.26 4.37 -8.10
CA SER A 49 12.89 5.63 -7.62
C SER A 49 14.00 6.21 -8.52
N GLY A 50 14.79 5.37 -9.20
CA GLY A 50 15.88 5.82 -10.08
C GLY A 50 15.46 6.27 -11.48
N VAL A 51 14.23 5.95 -11.90
CA VAL A 51 13.69 6.24 -13.24
C VAL A 51 12.33 6.93 -13.14
N ALA A 52 12.12 7.67 -12.05
CA ALA A 52 10.84 8.23 -11.67
C ALA A 52 10.48 9.50 -12.46
N ASP A 53 10.11 9.36 -13.72
CA ASP A 53 9.90 10.46 -14.67
C ASP A 53 8.42 10.68 -15.07
N ASP A 54 7.47 10.07 -14.35
CA ASP A 54 6.02 10.24 -14.52
C ASP A 54 5.33 10.80 -13.26
N SER A 55 4.00 10.91 -13.27
CA SER A 55 3.23 11.48 -12.16
C SER A 55 3.38 10.69 -10.85
N SER A 56 3.69 9.39 -10.90
CA SER A 56 3.95 8.57 -9.71
C SER A 56 5.28 8.93 -9.02
N ALA A 57 6.16 9.69 -9.68
CA ALA A 57 7.38 10.23 -9.08
C ALA A 57 7.11 11.03 -7.80
N LEU A 58 5.92 11.61 -7.64
CA LEU A 58 5.53 12.31 -6.42
C LEU A 58 5.57 11.43 -5.16
N TYR A 59 5.42 10.10 -5.29
CA TYR A 59 5.53 9.14 -4.18
C TYR A 59 6.91 8.51 -4.06
N TYR A 60 7.60 8.27 -5.18
CA TYR A 60 8.87 7.54 -5.18
C TYR A 60 10.10 8.47 -5.12
N ASN A 61 10.15 9.48 -5.98
CA ASN A 61 11.27 10.42 -6.08
C ASN A 61 10.87 11.66 -6.91
N PRO A 62 10.37 12.73 -6.26
CA PRO A 62 9.93 13.93 -6.97
C PRO A 62 11.02 14.61 -7.80
N ALA A 63 12.30 14.38 -7.49
CA ALA A 63 13.41 14.90 -8.30
C ALA A 63 13.42 14.31 -9.72
N GLY A 64 12.93 13.08 -9.90
CA GLY A 64 12.88 12.44 -11.21
C GLY A 64 12.00 13.19 -12.22
N LEU A 65 11.02 13.99 -11.76
CA LEU A 65 10.23 14.90 -12.61
C LEU A 65 11.10 15.89 -13.39
N GLY A 66 12.29 16.27 -12.90
CA GLY A 66 13.21 17.11 -13.68
C GLY A 66 13.65 16.48 -15.02
N PHE A 67 13.60 15.15 -15.12
CA PHE A 67 13.91 14.39 -16.33
C PHE A 67 12.69 13.95 -17.13
N ALA A 68 11.48 14.34 -16.71
CA ALA A 68 10.28 14.11 -17.51
C ALA A 68 10.44 14.75 -18.90
N THR A 69 9.96 14.07 -19.94
CA THR A 69 10.16 14.49 -21.33
C THR A 69 9.05 15.37 -21.87
N SER A 70 7.84 15.22 -21.35
CA SER A 70 6.66 15.96 -21.81
C SER A 70 5.53 15.90 -20.79
N SER A 71 4.58 16.83 -20.94
CA SER A 71 3.29 16.72 -20.26
C SER A 71 2.63 15.37 -20.61
N ASN A 72 2.11 14.69 -19.59
CA ASN A 72 1.44 13.42 -19.75
C ASN A 72 0.31 13.27 -18.72
N LEU A 73 -0.61 12.36 -19.01
CA LEU A 73 -1.69 11.98 -18.11
C LEU A 73 -1.74 10.46 -18.06
N SER A 74 -1.73 9.90 -16.86
CA SER A 74 -1.84 8.47 -16.60
C SER A 74 -3.06 8.20 -15.73
N ALA A 75 -3.76 7.12 -16.03
CA ALA A 75 -4.88 6.63 -15.25
C ALA A 75 -4.89 5.10 -15.27
N ALA A 76 -5.09 4.49 -14.11
CA ALA A 76 -5.25 3.06 -13.93
C ALA A 76 -6.61 2.79 -13.30
N VAL A 77 -7.31 1.79 -13.83
CA VAL A 77 -8.64 1.37 -13.35
C VAL A 77 -8.51 0.22 -12.36
N ASN A 78 -9.46 0.15 -11.44
CA ASN A 78 -9.52 -0.84 -10.38
C ASN A 78 -9.54 -2.28 -10.92
N ALA A 79 -8.88 -3.19 -10.20
CA ALA A 79 -9.05 -4.63 -10.38
C ALA A 79 -9.58 -5.26 -9.08
N PHE A 80 -10.47 -6.24 -9.21
CA PHE A 80 -11.05 -6.93 -8.06
C PHE A 80 -10.33 -8.24 -7.83
N GLN A 81 -9.84 -8.46 -6.61
CA GLN A 81 -9.25 -9.71 -6.18
C GLN A 81 -10.19 -10.37 -5.18
N TYR A 82 -10.51 -11.64 -5.40
CA TYR A 82 -11.25 -12.46 -4.46
C TYR A 82 -10.30 -13.50 -3.87
N THR A 83 -10.16 -13.51 -2.55
CA THR A 83 -9.26 -14.43 -1.85
C THR A 83 -10.08 -15.31 -0.92
N ARG A 84 -9.95 -16.63 -1.08
CA ARG A 84 -10.46 -17.61 -0.12
C ARG A 84 -9.31 -18.19 0.68
N ARG A 85 -9.29 -17.98 1.98
CA ARG A 85 -8.32 -18.56 2.91
C ARG A 85 -8.99 -19.69 3.68
N ASN A 86 -8.35 -20.86 3.70
CA ASN A 86 -8.82 -22.03 4.44
C ASN A 86 -7.97 -22.18 5.69
N TYR A 87 -8.60 -22.07 6.86
CA TYR A 87 -7.96 -22.35 8.13
C TYR A 87 -8.34 -23.74 8.61
N GLN A 88 -7.35 -24.61 8.74
CA GLN A 88 -7.58 -25.99 9.14
C GLN A 88 -7.32 -26.18 10.64
N LYS A 89 -8.23 -26.89 11.31
CA LYS A 89 -8.03 -27.43 12.68
C LYS A 89 -7.76 -26.39 13.77
N VAL A 90 -8.30 -25.18 13.65
CA VAL A 90 -7.93 -24.03 14.48
C VAL A 90 -8.46 -24.15 15.92
N PHE A 91 -9.65 -24.72 16.10
CA PHE A 91 -10.23 -24.96 17.42
C PHE A 91 -10.02 -26.42 17.84
N ALA A 92 -9.12 -26.62 18.81
CA ALA A 92 -8.82 -27.92 19.41
C ALA A 92 -8.50 -29.05 18.40
N GLY A 93 -8.02 -28.71 17.21
CA GLY A 93 -7.67 -29.69 16.18
C GLY A 93 -8.84 -30.22 15.35
N LYS A 94 -10.08 -29.74 15.57
CA LYS A 94 -11.32 -30.37 15.06
C LYS A 94 -12.05 -29.55 14.01
N GLU A 95 -12.11 -28.23 14.15
CA GLU A 95 -12.90 -27.36 13.27
C GLU A 95 -12.01 -26.64 12.24
N SER A 96 -12.47 -26.58 10.99
CA SER A 96 -11.83 -25.83 9.91
C SER A 96 -12.83 -24.82 9.36
N PHE A 97 -12.39 -23.60 9.04
CA PHE A 97 -13.26 -22.54 8.54
C PHE A 97 -12.66 -21.85 7.31
N PHE A 98 -13.53 -21.24 6.50
CA PHE A 98 -13.17 -20.47 5.32
C PHE A 98 -13.36 -18.98 5.55
N GLU A 99 -12.39 -18.19 5.13
CA GLU A 99 -12.45 -16.73 5.09
C GLU A 99 -12.45 -16.30 3.62
N ASP A 100 -13.47 -15.56 3.20
CA ASP A 100 -13.61 -15.03 1.84
C ASP A 100 -13.48 -13.51 1.88
N SER A 101 -12.39 -12.96 1.33
CA SER A 101 -12.14 -11.51 1.25
C SER A 101 -12.22 -11.00 -0.19
N GLN A 102 -12.57 -9.71 -0.35
CA GLN A 102 -12.61 -9.04 -1.64
C GLN A 102 -11.78 -7.75 -1.58
N ASP A 103 -10.64 -7.74 -2.24
CA ASP A 103 -9.76 -6.58 -2.30
C ASP A 103 -9.95 -5.84 -3.63
N VAL A 104 -9.87 -4.50 -3.62
CA VAL A 104 -9.81 -3.69 -4.83
C VAL A 104 -8.39 -3.15 -4.99
N ILE A 105 -7.74 -3.52 -6.08
CA ILE A 105 -6.46 -2.96 -6.50
C ILE A 105 -6.70 -1.47 -6.82
N PRO A 106 -5.95 -0.55 -6.21
CA PRO A 106 -6.23 0.89 -6.27
C PRO A 106 -6.27 1.47 -7.67
N SER A 107 -7.20 2.39 -7.87
CA SER A 107 -7.17 3.26 -9.03
C SER A 107 -6.17 4.39 -8.78
N PHE A 108 -5.37 4.67 -9.80
CA PHE A 108 -4.41 5.76 -9.82
C PHE A 108 -4.79 6.72 -10.94
N THR A 109 -4.68 8.02 -10.71
CA THR A 109 -4.78 9.02 -11.77
C THR A 109 -3.78 10.11 -11.48
N GLY A 110 -2.94 10.48 -12.43
CA GLY A 110 -1.98 11.54 -12.23
C GLY A 110 -1.44 12.10 -13.52
N GLY A 111 -1.11 13.38 -13.51
CA GLY A 111 -0.56 14.07 -14.66
C GLY A 111 0.76 14.75 -14.35
N VAL A 112 1.61 14.88 -15.37
CA VAL A 112 2.80 15.73 -15.40
C VAL A 112 2.53 16.89 -16.34
N ILE A 113 2.95 18.08 -15.94
CA ILE A 113 2.83 19.32 -16.70
C ILE A 113 4.23 19.88 -16.90
N ASP A 114 4.63 20.07 -18.15
CA ASP A 114 5.84 20.79 -18.51
C ASP A 114 5.67 22.29 -18.23
N LEU A 115 6.53 22.81 -17.34
CA LEU A 115 6.58 24.21 -16.92
C LEU A 115 7.82 24.91 -17.50
N GLY A 116 8.40 24.37 -18.59
CA GLY A 116 9.55 24.92 -19.32
C GLY A 116 9.38 26.40 -19.71
N LYS A 117 8.14 26.85 -19.92
CA LYS A 117 7.81 28.27 -20.15
C LYS A 117 8.23 29.20 -19.00
N PHE A 118 8.33 28.68 -17.78
CA PHE A 118 8.77 29.42 -16.59
C PHE A 118 10.25 29.18 -16.26
N ALA A 119 10.72 27.94 -16.44
CA ALA A 119 12.12 27.58 -16.29
C ALA A 119 12.42 26.25 -16.98
N ASP A 120 13.52 26.20 -17.74
CA ASP A 120 13.95 24.97 -18.42
C ASP A 120 14.08 23.79 -17.45
N GLY A 121 13.50 22.65 -17.84
CA GLY A 121 13.54 21.42 -17.06
C GLY A 121 12.72 21.44 -15.76
N LEU A 122 11.81 22.39 -15.60
CA LEU A 122 10.82 22.43 -14.53
C LEU A 122 9.55 21.68 -14.96
N HIS A 123 9.12 20.73 -14.14
CA HIS A 123 7.87 20.00 -14.33
C HIS A 123 7.06 20.02 -13.04
N GLY A 124 5.76 20.21 -13.17
CA GLY A 124 4.79 20.02 -12.10
C GLY A 124 4.08 18.68 -12.26
N ALA A 125 3.57 18.11 -11.18
CA ALA A 125 2.73 16.92 -11.24
C ALA A 125 1.63 16.96 -10.19
N PHE A 126 0.60 16.14 -10.42
CA PHE A 126 -0.45 15.85 -9.45
C PHE A 126 -0.83 14.37 -9.52
N THR A 127 -1.30 13.82 -8.40
CA THR A 127 -1.88 12.47 -8.33
C THR A 127 -3.13 12.47 -7.47
N LEU A 128 -4.07 11.61 -7.85
CA LEU A 128 -5.23 11.19 -7.08
C LEU A 128 -5.25 9.66 -7.07
N GLN A 129 -5.48 9.09 -5.90
CA GLN A 129 -5.53 7.64 -5.72
C GLN A 129 -6.70 7.29 -4.82
N ASN A 130 -7.47 6.27 -5.21
CA ASN A 130 -8.49 5.69 -4.37
C ASN A 130 -8.16 4.21 -4.13
N LEU A 131 -7.99 3.85 -2.86
CA LEU A 131 -7.81 2.49 -2.39
C LEU A 131 -9.06 2.10 -1.61
N SER A 132 -9.69 0.99 -1.98
CA SER A 132 -10.83 0.44 -1.25
C SER A 132 -10.54 -1.03 -0.95
N GLN A 133 -10.31 -1.35 0.31
CA GLN A 133 -10.15 -2.72 0.77
C GLN A 133 -11.43 -3.17 1.47
N GLN A 134 -11.98 -4.34 1.10
CA GLN A 134 -13.14 -4.91 1.77
C GLN A 134 -12.80 -6.29 2.33
N SER A 135 -12.50 -6.32 3.63
CA SER A 135 -12.39 -7.57 4.36
C SER A 135 -13.79 -8.03 4.79
N ALA A 136 -14.34 -9.00 4.07
CA ALA A 136 -15.23 -10.02 4.64
C ALA A 136 -14.31 -11.20 5.01
N ASN A 137 -14.54 -12.10 5.97
CA ASN A 137 -15.74 -12.68 6.55
C ASN A 137 -15.26 -13.56 7.74
N GLN A 138 -16.08 -13.75 8.77
CA GLN A 138 -15.99 -14.95 9.63
C GLN A 138 -17.42 -15.47 9.86
N ASN A 139 -17.85 -16.42 9.05
CA ASN A 139 -19.08 -17.17 9.28
C ASN A 139 -18.69 -18.61 9.63
N ASP A 140 -18.66 -18.95 10.91
CA ASP A 140 -18.83 -20.35 11.32
C ASP A 140 -19.33 -20.48 12.75
N PHE A 141 -20.13 -21.52 12.99
CA PHE A 141 -20.60 -21.92 14.32
C PHE A 141 -19.54 -22.83 14.94
N ILE A 142 -18.96 -22.45 16.09
CA ILE A 142 -18.09 -23.36 16.83
C ILE A 142 -18.99 -24.25 17.68
N ARG A 143 -19.13 -25.51 17.28
CA ARG A 143 -19.84 -26.52 18.06
C ARG A 143 -18.84 -27.25 18.96
N LEU A 144 -19.07 -27.23 20.27
CA LEU A 144 -18.35 -28.05 21.24
C LEU A 144 -19.29 -29.17 21.72
N PRO A 145 -19.48 -30.25 20.93
CA PRO A 145 -20.43 -31.31 21.25
C PRO A 145 -20.13 -32.03 22.56
N GLU A 146 -18.87 -32.02 23.03
CA GLU A 146 -18.48 -32.59 24.33
C GLU A 146 -19.02 -31.80 25.53
N LEU A 147 -19.23 -30.48 25.38
CA LEU A 147 -19.73 -29.58 26.43
C LEU A 147 -21.19 -29.16 26.23
N GLY A 148 -21.82 -29.52 25.10
CA GLY A 148 -23.19 -29.13 24.78
C GLY A 148 -23.39 -27.63 24.55
N VAL A 149 -22.32 -26.92 24.16
CA VAL A 149 -22.31 -25.48 23.92
C VAL A 149 -22.10 -25.19 22.44
N GLU A 150 -22.96 -24.36 21.86
CA GLU A 150 -22.76 -23.73 20.56
C GLU A 150 -22.33 -22.27 20.79
N PHE A 151 -21.15 -21.89 20.31
CA PHE A 151 -20.71 -20.50 20.28
C PHE A 151 -20.91 -19.96 18.87
N LEU A 152 -21.63 -18.84 18.75
CA LEU A 152 -21.64 -18.04 17.54
C LEU A 152 -20.34 -17.23 17.50
N HIS A 153 -19.58 -17.42 16.44
CA HIS A 153 -18.35 -16.68 16.17
C HIS A 153 -18.69 -15.32 15.55
N ARG A 154 -18.00 -14.26 15.96
CA ARG A 154 -18.26 -12.88 15.52
C ARG A 154 -17.90 -12.73 14.04
N ALA A 155 -18.86 -12.33 13.21
CA ALA A 155 -18.57 -11.88 11.85
C ALA A 155 -18.20 -10.39 11.89
N GLU A 156 -16.96 -10.06 11.53
CA GLU A 156 -16.50 -8.69 11.33
C GLU A 156 -16.32 -8.44 9.83
N LYS A 157 -17.12 -7.52 9.29
CA LYS A 157 -16.90 -6.96 7.96
C LYS A 157 -16.25 -5.59 8.16
N SER A 158 -15.02 -5.44 7.69
CA SER A 158 -14.27 -4.19 7.77
C SER A 158 -14.00 -3.70 6.35
N GLN A 159 -14.56 -2.55 6.00
CA GLN A 159 -14.29 -1.88 4.75
C GLN A 159 -13.44 -0.64 5.03
N THR A 160 -12.31 -0.53 4.35
CA THR A 160 -11.37 0.58 4.49
C THR A 160 -11.23 1.28 3.15
N SER A 161 -11.50 2.57 3.13
CA SER A 161 -11.36 3.42 1.95
C SER A 161 -10.31 4.50 2.25
N GLU A 162 -9.31 4.63 1.39
CA GLU A 162 -8.27 5.63 1.47
C GLU A 162 -8.23 6.46 0.19
N LEU A 163 -8.40 7.77 0.33
CA LEU A 163 -8.18 8.74 -0.74
C LEU A 163 -6.83 9.42 -0.49
N VAL A 164 -5.91 9.29 -1.43
CA VAL A 164 -4.61 9.96 -1.38
C VAL A 164 -4.51 10.96 -2.52
N PHE A 165 -4.07 12.18 -2.21
CA PHE A 165 -3.82 13.22 -3.19
C PHE A 165 -2.42 13.78 -2.98
N SER A 166 -1.73 14.10 -4.07
CA SER A 166 -0.42 14.74 -3.99
C SER A 166 -0.22 15.72 -5.13
N VAL A 167 0.58 16.74 -4.87
CA VAL A 167 1.07 17.71 -5.84
C VAL A 167 2.56 17.92 -5.60
N GLY A 168 3.29 18.28 -6.65
CA GLY A 168 4.69 18.58 -6.50
C GLY A 168 5.33 19.06 -7.77
N ALA A 169 6.62 19.30 -7.68
CA ALA A 169 7.42 19.74 -8.81
C ALA A 169 8.85 19.20 -8.71
N GLY A 170 9.45 18.99 -9.87
CA GLY A 170 10.88 18.70 -10.00
C GLY A 170 11.52 19.61 -11.02
N LYS A 171 12.77 19.99 -10.76
CA LYS A 171 13.59 20.82 -11.62
C LYS A 171 14.92 20.16 -11.90
N ARG A 172 15.28 20.07 -13.17
CA ARG A 172 16.62 19.69 -13.60
C ARG A 172 17.59 20.85 -13.43
N ILE A 173 18.69 20.59 -12.73
CA ILE A 173 19.76 21.55 -12.47
C ILE A 173 20.90 21.34 -13.47
N LEU A 174 21.31 20.08 -13.65
CA LEU A 174 22.37 19.66 -14.57
C LEU A 174 21.88 18.54 -15.48
N SER A 175 22.69 18.13 -16.45
CA SER A 175 22.37 17.01 -17.34
C SER A 175 22.11 15.70 -16.58
N ASN A 176 22.62 15.55 -15.37
CA ASN A 176 22.52 14.36 -14.53
C ASN A 176 22.05 14.66 -13.08
N LEU A 177 21.63 15.88 -12.78
CA LEU A 177 21.19 16.27 -11.44
C LEU A 177 19.86 17.02 -11.51
N SER A 178 18.91 16.58 -10.70
CA SER A 178 17.64 17.25 -10.48
C SER A 178 17.31 17.29 -8.99
N VAL A 179 16.41 18.19 -8.63
CA VAL A 179 15.81 18.28 -7.30
C VAL A 179 14.31 18.33 -7.46
N GLY A 180 13.57 17.89 -6.46
CA GLY A 180 12.12 17.97 -6.49
C GLY A 180 11.53 17.85 -5.10
N MET A 181 10.27 18.26 -4.99
CA MET A 181 9.50 18.24 -3.77
C MET A 181 8.08 17.86 -4.10
N SER A 182 7.49 17.02 -3.26
CA SER A 182 6.06 16.70 -3.29
C SER A 182 5.45 16.95 -1.91
N ILE A 183 4.17 17.27 -1.92
CA ILE A 183 3.33 17.34 -0.74
C ILE A 183 2.03 16.63 -1.05
N GLY A 184 1.52 15.88 -0.08
CA GLY A 184 0.28 15.14 -0.24
C GLY A 184 -0.45 14.97 1.07
N GLY A 185 -1.72 14.63 0.95
CA GLY A 185 -2.59 14.29 2.07
C GLY A 185 -3.29 12.97 1.80
N ARG A 186 -3.73 12.32 2.87
CA ARG A 186 -4.56 11.13 2.80
C ARG A 186 -5.78 11.29 3.70
N GLN A 187 -6.90 10.77 3.25
CA GLN A 187 -8.13 10.64 4.02
C GLN A 187 -8.44 9.15 4.15
N LEU A 188 -8.45 8.65 5.38
CA LEU A 188 -8.77 7.27 5.70
C LEU A 188 -10.18 7.20 6.30
N THR A 189 -11.03 6.35 5.72
CA THR A 189 -12.36 6.03 6.21
C THR A 189 -12.40 4.54 6.52
N VAL A 190 -12.76 4.18 7.75
CA VAL A 190 -12.86 2.79 8.20
C VAL A 190 -14.29 2.54 8.65
N ASP A 191 -15.00 1.72 7.87
CA ASP A 191 -16.35 1.26 8.17
C ASP A 191 -16.27 -0.17 8.71
N GLN A 192 -16.51 -0.32 10.01
CA GLN A 192 -16.55 -1.63 10.66
C GLN A 192 -17.99 -2.01 11.00
N GLN A 193 -18.43 -3.16 10.50
CA GLN A 193 -19.69 -3.79 10.87
C GLN A 193 -19.39 -5.07 11.64
N GLN A 194 -19.74 -5.07 12.93
CA GLN A 194 -19.67 -6.25 13.78
C GLN A 194 -21.08 -6.83 13.95
N PHE A 195 -21.27 -8.07 13.51
CA PHE A 195 -22.48 -8.83 13.81
C PHE A 195 -22.22 -9.68 15.05
N GLN A 196 -23.00 -9.44 16.10
CA GLN A 196 -23.05 -10.29 17.30
C GLN A 196 -24.44 -10.89 17.44
N ASP A 197 -24.65 -12.08 16.90
CA ASP A 197 -25.73 -12.94 17.37
C ASP A 197 -25.13 -13.89 18.40
N VAL A 198 -25.47 -13.77 19.68
CA VAL A 198 -25.06 -14.74 20.71
C VAL A 198 -26.30 -15.53 21.09
N THR A 199 -26.52 -16.67 20.42
CA THR A 199 -27.55 -17.64 20.80
C THR A 199 -26.86 -18.78 21.55
N GLN A 200 -26.82 -18.72 22.88
CA GLN A 200 -26.45 -19.87 23.70
C GLN A 200 -27.64 -20.84 23.75
N LYS A 201 -27.60 -21.92 22.98
CA LYS A 201 -28.47 -23.08 23.20
C LYS A 201 -27.77 -24.05 24.15
N VAL A 202 -28.10 -23.97 25.44
CA VAL A 202 -27.77 -25.03 26.39
C VAL A 202 -28.81 -26.14 26.20
N THR A 203 -28.42 -27.28 25.66
CA THR A 203 -29.28 -28.47 25.68
C THR A 203 -29.05 -29.18 27.01
N PRO A 204 -30.01 -29.18 27.96
CA PRO A 204 -29.83 -29.90 29.21
C PRO A 204 -29.70 -31.40 28.92
N LYS A 205 -28.55 -31.99 29.24
CA LYS A 205 -28.46 -33.45 29.40
C LYS A 205 -29.28 -33.81 30.63
N ASN A 206 -30.28 -34.65 30.46
CA ASN A 206 -31.09 -35.24 31.54
C ASN A 206 -30.17 -35.80 32.63
N VAL A 207 -29.96 -35.03 33.69
CA VAL A 207 -29.38 -35.51 34.94
C VAL A 207 -30.47 -36.34 35.60
N LYS A 208 -30.41 -37.67 35.43
CA LYS A 208 -31.09 -38.58 36.35
C LYS A 208 -30.39 -38.45 37.70
N ILE A 209 -31.05 -37.77 38.63
CA ILE A 209 -30.74 -37.86 40.05
C ILE A 209 -31.15 -39.27 40.47
N ILE A 210 -30.16 -40.10 40.81
CA ILE A 210 -30.36 -41.38 41.51
C ILE A 210 -30.48 -41.05 42.99
#